data_AF-A0A2E5LHH3-F1
#
_entry.id   AF-A0A2E5LHH3-F1
#
_cell.length_a   1.000
_cell.length_b   1.000
_cell.length_c   1.000
_cell.angle_alpha   90.00
_cell.angle_beta   90.00
_cell.angle_gamma   90.00
#
_symmetry.space_group_name_H-M   'P 1'
#
loop_
_entity.id
_entity.type
_entity.pdbx_description
1 polymer ?
#
loop_
_entity_poly.entity_id
_entity_poly.type
_entity_poly.pdbx_seq_one_letter_code
_entity_poly.pdbx_strand_id
1 'polypeptide(L)'
;MKKIIILIIIFLFPQNVFADENIEKKAREINKKIRCVVCQSQSIDDSDSILARDLRLLIKEKLKEGKNEKEITKYLEERYGEFILLKPKFNSKTYFLWLAPLFIILFGFFLIKKIFRKY
;
A
#
# COMPACT_ATOMS: atom_id res chain seq x y z
N MET A 1 -2.74 -43.66 -27.81
CA MET A 1 -2.19 -43.90 -26.45
C MET A 1 -1.30 -42.74 -25.96
N LYS A 2 -0.21 -42.36 -26.64
CA LYS A 2 0.64 -41.21 -26.23
C LYS A 2 -0.10 -39.86 -26.12
N LYS A 3 -1.07 -39.58 -27.00
CA LYS A 3 -1.89 -38.33 -26.95
C LYS A 3 -2.82 -38.24 -25.72
N ILE A 4 -3.27 -39.38 -25.18
CA ILE A 4 -4.12 -39.41 -23.98
C ILE A 4 -3.28 -39.15 -22.72
N ILE A 5 -2.08 -39.71 -22.67
CA ILE A 5 -1.10 -39.46 -21.59
C ILE A 5 -0.68 -37.98 -21.57
N ILE A 6 -0.47 -37.35 -22.73
CA ILE A 6 -0.11 -35.92 -22.80
C ILE A 6 -1.24 -34.99 -22.32
N LEU A 7 -2.50 -35.33 -22.62
CA LEU A 7 -3.67 -34.55 -22.19
C LEU A 7 -3.89 -34.65 -20.68
N ILE A 8 -3.68 -35.84 -20.10
CA ILE A 8 -3.78 -36.08 -18.65
C ILE A 8 -2.68 -35.32 -17.91
N ILE A 9 -1.45 -35.29 -18.44
CA ILE A 9 -0.34 -34.52 -17.83
C ILE A 9 -0.64 -33.01 -17.85
N ILE A 10 -1.19 -32.47 -18.94
CA ILE A 10 -1.58 -31.05 -19.01
C ILE A 10 -2.73 -30.71 -18.05
N PHE A 11 -3.68 -31.64 -17.84
CA PHE A 11 -4.81 -31.43 -16.92
C PHE A 11 -4.42 -31.61 -15.44
N LEU A 12 -3.40 -32.41 -15.15
CA LEU A 12 -2.83 -32.60 -13.81
C LEU A 12 -1.74 -31.58 -13.46
N PHE A 13 -1.30 -30.75 -14.41
CA PHE A 13 -0.41 -29.64 -14.11
C PHE A 13 -1.18 -28.63 -13.23
N PRO A 14 -0.67 -28.31 -12.02
CA PRO A 14 -1.39 -27.45 -11.09
C PRO A 14 -1.42 -26.03 -11.65
N GLN A 15 -2.57 -25.60 -12.16
CA GLN A 15 -2.80 -24.19 -12.54
C GLN A 15 -2.60 -23.23 -11.35
N ASN A 16 -2.54 -23.78 -10.13
CA ASN A 16 -2.45 -23.08 -8.87
C ASN A 16 -1.08 -22.41 -8.65
N VAL A 17 0.01 -22.94 -9.24
CA VAL A 17 1.37 -22.41 -9.03
C VAL A 17 1.51 -20.99 -9.61
N PHE A 18 0.91 -20.73 -10.77
CA PHE A 18 0.91 -19.41 -11.40
C PHE A 18 -0.05 -18.42 -10.71
N ALA A 19 -1.14 -18.92 -10.11
CA ALA A 19 -2.08 -18.09 -9.35
C ALA A 19 -1.46 -17.58 -8.05
N ASP A 20 -0.74 -18.43 -7.32
CA ASP A 20 -0.08 -18.06 -6.05
C ASP A 20 1.07 -17.05 -6.25
N GLU A 21 1.88 -17.18 -7.32
CA GLU A 21 2.96 -16.21 -7.61
C GLU A 21 2.41 -14.79 -7.84
N ASN A 22 1.27 -14.67 -8.51
CA ASN A 22 0.61 -13.40 -8.73
C ASN A 22 0.04 -12.80 -7.44
N ILE A 23 -0.48 -13.65 -6.53
CA ILE A 23 -1.00 -13.23 -5.23
C ILE A 23 0.13 -12.74 -4.32
N GLU A 24 1.24 -13.45 -4.24
CA GLU A 24 2.40 -13.04 -3.43
C GLU A 24 2.93 -11.68 -3.88
N LYS A 25 3.07 -11.47 -5.20
CA LYS A 25 3.51 -10.19 -5.75
C LYS A 25 2.54 -9.05 -5.41
N LYS A 26 1.23 -9.28 -5.59
CA LYS A 26 0.19 -8.30 -5.22
C LYS A 26 0.17 -8.01 -3.72
N ALA A 27 0.28 -9.04 -2.89
CA ALA A 27 0.33 -8.89 -1.44
C ALA A 27 1.53 -8.02 -1.03
N ARG A 28 2.71 -8.27 -1.60
CA ARG A 28 3.91 -7.48 -1.33
C ARG A 28 3.75 -6.01 -1.72
N GLU A 29 3.12 -5.72 -2.86
CA GLU A 29 2.83 -4.34 -3.29
C GLU A 29 1.88 -3.61 -2.32
N ILE A 30 0.88 -4.31 -1.77
CA ILE A 30 0.00 -3.77 -0.73
C ILE A 30 0.77 -3.57 0.58
N ASN A 31 1.54 -4.57 1.02
CA ASN A 31 2.31 -4.53 2.28
C ASN A 31 3.23 -3.31 2.38
N LYS A 32 3.88 -2.91 1.28
CA LYS A 32 4.74 -1.72 1.22
C LYS A 32 3.99 -0.40 1.46
N LYS A 33 2.69 -0.36 1.21
CA LYS A 33 1.83 0.84 1.39
C LYS A 33 1.21 0.91 2.77
N ILE A 34 1.26 -0.19 3.54
CA ILE A 34 0.67 -0.31 4.86
C ILE A 34 1.75 -0.10 5.92
N ARG A 35 1.50 0.79 6.88
CA ARG A 35 2.36 1.12 8.01
C ARG A 35 2.19 0.09 9.12
N CYS A 36 3.29 -0.29 9.77
CA CYS A 36 3.23 -0.99 11.03
C CYS A 36 2.85 -0.01 12.15
N VAL A 37 1.62 -0.13 12.70
CA VAL A 37 1.10 0.79 13.74
C VAL A 37 1.82 0.69 15.08
N VAL A 38 2.59 -0.39 15.30
CA VAL A 38 3.39 -0.62 16.52
C VAL A 38 4.88 -0.31 16.33
N CYS A 39 5.29 0.12 15.13
CA CYS A 39 6.69 0.35 14.77
C CYS A 39 6.98 1.82 14.46
N GLN A 40 8.25 2.19 14.32
CA GLN A 40 8.66 3.54 13.93
C GLN A 40 8.57 3.76 12.42
N SER A 41 7.40 4.19 11.93
CA SER A 41 7.19 4.71 10.56
C SER A 41 7.71 3.82 9.42
N GLN A 42 7.68 2.50 9.59
CA GLN A 42 8.08 1.52 8.58
C GLN A 42 6.88 0.78 8.01
N SER A 43 7.04 0.19 6.83
CA SER A 43 6.01 -0.64 6.22
C SER A 43 5.84 -1.96 6.97
N ILE A 44 4.68 -2.61 6.82
CA ILE A 44 4.53 -3.99 7.28
C ILE A 44 5.34 -4.96 6.42
N ASP A 45 5.79 -4.60 5.20
CA ASP A 45 6.69 -5.45 4.42
C ASP A 45 8.07 -5.55 5.09
N ASP A 46 8.54 -4.44 5.67
CA ASP A 46 9.86 -4.32 6.30
C ASP A 46 9.88 -4.63 7.81
N SER A 47 8.72 -4.92 8.42
CA SER A 47 8.60 -5.10 9.86
C SER A 47 8.53 -6.56 10.29
N ASP A 48 9.35 -6.94 11.28
CA ASP A 48 9.30 -8.25 11.90
C ASP A 48 8.30 -8.38 13.06
N SER A 49 7.55 -7.32 13.38
CA SER A 49 6.57 -7.35 14.46
C SER A 49 5.50 -8.42 14.25
N ILE A 50 4.97 -8.97 15.33
CA ILE A 50 3.89 -9.97 15.30
C ILE A 50 2.69 -9.42 14.52
N LEU A 51 2.30 -8.17 14.80
CA LEU A 51 1.20 -7.51 14.10
C LEU A 51 1.46 -7.37 12.59
N ALA A 52 2.68 -7.04 12.17
CA ALA A 52 3.01 -6.97 10.75
C ALA A 52 2.87 -8.35 10.07
N ARG A 53 3.30 -9.43 10.74
CA ARG A 53 3.13 -10.80 10.23
C ARG A 53 1.64 -11.15 10.07
N ASP A 54 0.83 -10.86 11.07
CA ASP A 54 -0.61 -11.13 11.03
C ASP A 54 -1.31 -10.35 9.91
N LEU A 55 -0.95 -9.07 9.73
CA LEU A 55 -1.49 -8.24 8.64
C LEU A 55 -1.08 -8.74 7.25
N ARG A 56 0.17 -9.21 7.07
CA ARG A 56 0.61 -9.81 5.80
C ARG A 56 -0.21 -11.06 5.47
N LEU A 57 -0.51 -11.90 6.46
CA LEU A 57 -1.33 -13.10 6.27
C LEU A 57 -2.77 -12.72 5.91
N LEU A 58 -3.36 -11.77 6.64
CA LEU A 58 -4.71 -11.26 6.39
C LEU A 58 -4.87 -10.66 4.98
N ILE A 59 -3.88 -9.91 4.50
CA ILE A 59 -3.88 -9.35 3.14
C ILE A 59 -3.87 -10.46 2.09
N LYS A 60 -3.07 -11.52 2.30
CA LYS A 60 -3.04 -12.68 1.40
C LYS A 60 -4.38 -13.41 1.38
N GLU A 61 -5.01 -13.61 2.54
CA GLU A 61 -6.33 -14.22 2.63
C GLU A 61 -7.38 -13.40 1.87
N LYS A 62 -7.40 -12.08 2.06
CA LYS A 62 -8.34 -11.19 1.36
C LYS A 62 -8.12 -11.19 -0.16
N LEU A 63 -6.88 -11.27 -0.63
CA LEU A 63 -6.58 -11.44 -2.06
C LEU A 63 -7.10 -12.78 -2.60
N LYS A 64 -6.99 -13.86 -1.82
CA LYS A 64 -7.57 -15.17 -2.15
C LYS A 64 -9.10 -15.16 -2.18
N GLU A 65 -9.73 -14.34 -1.35
CA GLU A 65 -11.18 -14.04 -1.38
C GLU A 65 -11.59 -13.21 -2.62
N GLY A 66 -10.65 -12.80 -3.47
CA GLY A 66 -10.92 -12.01 -4.68
C GLY A 66 -11.05 -10.50 -4.42
N LYS A 67 -10.70 -10.02 -3.22
CA LYS A 67 -10.73 -8.58 -2.90
C LYS A 67 -9.62 -7.83 -3.63
N ASN A 68 -9.94 -6.61 -4.07
CA ASN A 68 -8.96 -5.72 -4.67
C ASN A 68 -8.24 -4.84 -3.62
N GLU A 69 -7.15 -4.18 -4.01
CA GLU A 69 -6.35 -3.33 -3.12
C GLU A 69 -7.17 -2.27 -2.40
N LYS A 70 -8.13 -1.62 -3.08
CA LYS A 70 -8.96 -0.56 -2.46
C LYS A 70 -9.85 -1.13 -1.36
N GLU A 71 -10.46 -2.30 -1.60
CA GLU A 71 -11.29 -2.98 -0.59
C GLU A 71 -10.46 -3.42 0.62
N ILE A 72 -9.27 -3.99 0.39
CA ILE A 72 -8.35 -4.41 1.45
C ILE A 72 -7.91 -3.22 2.28
N THR A 73 -7.50 -2.13 1.61
CA THR A 73 -7.03 -0.92 2.27
C THR A 73 -8.15 -0.27 3.08
N LYS A 74 -9.37 -0.21 2.52
CA LYS A 74 -10.55 0.29 3.22
C LYS A 74 -10.88 -0.55 4.47
N TYR A 75 -10.83 -1.87 4.36
CA TYR A 75 -11.04 -2.77 5.49
C TYR A 75 -10.01 -2.53 6.62
N LEU A 76 -8.76 -2.30 6.25
CA LEU A 76 -7.71 -1.97 7.23
C LEU A 76 -7.92 -0.59 7.86
N GLU A 77 -8.28 0.42 7.08
CA GLU A 77 -8.58 1.77 7.58
C GLU A 77 -9.79 1.79 8.52
N GLU A 78 -10.83 1.00 8.23
CA GLU A 78 -12.02 0.91 9.09
C GLU A 78 -11.67 0.34 10.49
N ARG A 79 -10.64 -0.53 10.58
CA ARG A 79 -10.23 -1.17 11.83
C ARG A 79 -9.11 -0.44 12.57
N TYR A 80 -8.14 0.10 11.84
CA TYR A 80 -6.92 0.68 12.41
C TYR A 80 -6.78 2.19 12.17
N GLY A 81 -7.75 2.80 11.48
CA GLY A 81 -7.75 4.21 11.13
C GLY A 81 -6.85 4.54 9.93
N GLU A 82 -6.90 5.79 9.46
CA GLU A 82 -6.13 6.27 8.30
C GLU A 82 -4.60 6.22 8.53
N PHE A 83 -4.16 6.19 9.80
CA PHE A 83 -2.75 6.11 10.16
C PHE A 83 -2.10 4.76 9.78
N ILE A 84 -2.90 3.72 9.51
CA ILE A 84 -2.38 2.45 8.98
C ILE A 84 -1.79 2.61 7.58
N LEU A 85 -2.07 3.69 6.87
CA LEU A 85 -1.43 3.97 5.60
C LEU A 85 -0.04 4.56 5.84
N LEU A 86 0.95 4.05 5.11
CA LEU A 86 2.30 4.60 5.19
C LEU A 86 2.32 6.05 4.69
N LYS A 87 1.56 6.32 3.62
CA LYS A 87 1.35 7.66 3.06
C LYS A 87 -0.08 8.12 3.35
N PRO A 88 -0.28 9.28 3.99
CA PRO A 88 -1.61 9.82 4.21
C PRO A 88 -2.28 10.15 2.88
N LYS A 89 -3.61 9.99 2.80
CA LYS A 89 -4.36 10.35 1.59
C LYS A 89 -4.39 11.86 1.44
N PHE A 90 -4.56 12.35 0.22
CA PHE A 90 -4.92 13.74 -0.02
C PHE A 90 -6.43 13.89 0.17
N ASN A 91 -6.85 14.52 1.27
CA ASN A 91 -8.26 14.74 1.59
C ASN A 91 -8.44 16.07 2.36
N SER A 92 -9.68 16.38 2.75
CA SER A 92 -10.00 17.61 3.47
C SER A 92 -9.33 17.76 4.85
N LYS A 93 -8.80 16.67 5.44
CA LYS A 93 -8.07 16.71 6.71
C LYS A 93 -6.57 16.95 6.48
N THR A 94 -6.02 16.48 5.37
CA THR A 94 -4.58 16.50 5.10
C THR A 94 -4.16 17.58 4.12
N TYR A 95 -5.06 18.17 3.32
CA TYR A 95 -4.70 19.10 2.25
C TYR A 95 -3.83 20.27 2.74
N PHE A 96 -4.05 20.77 3.96
CA PHE A 96 -3.23 21.82 4.55
C PHE A 96 -1.77 21.39 4.69
N LEU A 97 -1.50 20.16 5.14
CA LEU A 97 -0.14 19.60 5.25
C LEU A 97 0.55 19.52 3.89
N TRP A 98 -0.21 19.23 2.83
CA TRP A 98 0.31 19.14 1.46
C TRP A 98 0.56 20.51 0.81
N LEU A 99 -0.28 21.51 1.09
CA LEU A 99 -0.16 22.85 0.52
C LEU A 99 0.75 23.79 1.31
N ALA A 100 0.99 23.52 2.60
CA ALA A 100 1.80 24.37 3.46
C ALA A 100 3.21 24.65 2.90
N PRO A 101 3.98 23.67 2.37
CA PRO A 101 5.29 23.95 1.79
C PRO A 101 5.24 24.96 0.63
N LEU A 102 4.26 24.81 -0.27
CA LEU A 102 4.09 25.73 -1.40
C LEU A 102 3.68 27.12 -0.92
N PHE A 103 2.78 27.20 0.05
CA PHE A 103 2.36 28.47 0.64
C PHE A 103 3.54 29.22 1.28
N ILE A 104 4.39 28.53 2.05
CA ILE A 104 5.58 29.11 2.68
C ILE A 104 6.54 29.68 1.63
N ILE A 105 6.78 28.93 0.55
CA ILE A 105 7.67 29.37 -0.54
C ILE A 105 7.12 30.63 -1.21
N LEU A 106 5.83 30.64 -1.59
CA LEU A 106 5.20 31.79 -2.24
C LEU A 106 5.17 33.02 -1.33
N PHE A 107 4.83 32.82 -0.05
CA PHE A 107 4.79 33.87 0.94
C PHE A 107 6.18 34.46 1.19
N GLY A 108 7.20 33.62 1.37
CA GLY A 108 8.60 34.04 1.52
C GLY A 108 9.11 34.81 0.30
N PHE A 109 8.85 34.30 -0.91
CA PHE A 109 9.22 34.99 -2.15
C PHE A 109 8.55 36.37 -2.28
N PHE A 110 7.27 36.47 -1.93
CA PHE A 110 6.54 37.74 -1.93
C PHE A 110 7.14 38.75 -0.95
N LEU A 111 7.48 38.32 0.27
CA LEU A 111 8.12 39.18 1.26
C LEU A 111 9.49 39.69 0.78
N ILE A 112 10.34 38.80 0.24
CA ILE A 112 11.65 39.17 -0.30
C ILE A 112 11.48 40.21 -1.41
N LYS A 113 10.60 39.96 -2.38
CA LYS A 113 10.32 40.90 -3.47
C LYS A 113 9.85 42.26 -2.96
N LYS A 114 9.02 42.28 -1.90
CA LYS A 114 8.54 43.53 -1.29
C LYS A 114 9.66 44.29 -0.58
N ILE A 115 10.57 43.60 0.09
CA ILE A 115 11.75 44.20 0.75
C ILE A 115 12.72 44.76 -0.28
N PHE A 116 13.06 44.00 -1.32
CA PHE A 116 13.98 44.44 -2.37
C PHE A 116 13.45 45.61 -3.21
N ARG A 117 12.12 45.78 -3.31
CA ARG A 117 11.52 46.97 -3.96
C ARG A 117 11.55 48.22 -3.08
N LYS A 118 11.82 48.06 -1.78
CA LYS A 118 11.85 49.17 -0.81
C LYS A 118 13.25 49.77 -0.64
N TYR A 119 14.30 48.99 -0.91
CA TYR A 119 15.68 49.44 -1.04
C TYR A 119 15.97 49.89 -2.47
#